data_AF-X1NRH4-F1
#
_entry.id   AF-X1NRH4-F1
#
_cell.length_a   1.000
_cell.length_b   1.000
_cell.length_c   1.000
_cell.angle_alpha   90.00
_cell.angle_beta   90.00
_cell.angle_gamma   90.00
#
_symmetry.space_group_name_H-M   'P 1'
#
loop_
_entity.id
_entity.type
_entity.pdbx_description
1 polymer ?
#
loop_
_entity_poly.entity_id
_entity_poly.type
_entity_poly.pdbx_seq_one_letter_code
_entity_poly.pdbx_strand_id
1 'polypeptide(L)'
;MPVSPETGLIVARGPPWSRRKWIQKAPPAWYRNADALSVPQKKACIALGEAAHAAYGTMGKTPYKGISMPAVAVKVAITVPKGEGAHGGKSKEKRRSDAHTAARASLDALKASI
;
A
#
# COMPACT_ATOMS: atom_id res chain seq x y z
N MET A 1 12.21 -2.04 -6.62
CA MET A 1 13.13 -0.91 -6.38
C MET A 1 14.46 -1.51 -5.94
N PRO A 2 15.58 -1.21 -6.60
CA PRO A 2 16.89 -1.62 -6.07
C PRO A 2 17.09 -0.94 -4.71
N VAL A 3 17.50 -1.73 -3.72
CA VAL A 3 17.78 -1.27 -2.35
C VAL A 3 19.28 -1.35 -2.17
N SER A 4 19.90 -0.32 -1.60
CA SER A 4 21.31 -0.42 -1.21
C SER A 4 21.43 -1.48 -0.10
N PRO A 5 22.23 -2.55 -0.29
CA PRO A 5 22.31 -3.65 0.67
C PRO A 5 22.89 -3.23 2.02
N GLU A 6 23.61 -2.10 2.08
CA GLU A 6 24.33 -1.64 3.28
C GLU A 6 23.54 -0.63 4.13
N THR A 7 22.67 0.18 3.52
CA THR A 7 21.98 1.28 4.22
C THR A 7 20.46 1.14 4.30
N GLY A 8 19.86 0.17 3.60
CA GLY A 8 18.39 -0.02 3.59
C GLY A 8 17.62 1.12 2.92
N LEU A 9 18.31 2.08 2.28
CA LEU A 9 17.69 3.21 1.61
C LEU A 9 17.01 2.78 0.31
N ILE A 10 15.79 3.28 0.10
CA ILE A 10 15.03 3.06 -1.13
C ILE A 10 15.47 4.07 -2.17
N VAL A 11 15.90 3.60 -3.34
CA VAL A 11 16.18 4.47 -4.49
C VAL A 11 14.89 4.68 -5.28
N ALA A 12 14.46 5.94 -5.39
CA ALA A 12 13.27 6.34 -6.15
C ALA A 12 13.64 7.35 -7.24
N ARG A 13 12.89 7.36 -8.35
CA ARG A 13 13.00 8.45 -9.33
C ARG A 13 12.52 9.75 -8.69
N GLY A 14 13.26 10.82 -8.96
CA GLY A 14 12.83 12.17 -8.62
C GLY A 14 11.61 12.59 -9.45
N PRO A 15 10.72 13.44 -8.91
CA PRO A 15 9.66 14.05 -9.70
C PRO A 15 10.24 14.92 -10.83
N PRO A 16 9.46 15.25 -11.88
CA PRO A 16 9.97 15.95 -13.07
C PRO A 16 10.65 17.29 -12.79
N TRP A 17 10.25 17.97 -11.73
CA TRP A 17 10.81 19.26 -11.28
C TRP A 17 12.00 19.13 -10.32
N SER A 18 12.39 17.92 -9.94
CA SER A 18 13.57 17.69 -9.09
C SER A 18 14.85 17.82 -9.90
N ARG A 19 15.82 18.59 -9.37
CA ARG A 19 17.19 18.65 -9.90
C ARG A 19 17.90 17.29 -9.87
N ARG A 20 17.52 16.38 -8.96
CA ARG A 20 18.10 15.04 -8.83
C ARG A 20 17.19 14.00 -9.51
N LYS A 21 17.74 13.25 -10.46
CA LYS A 21 17.04 12.14 -11.16
C LYS A 21 16.72 10.97 -10.23
N TRP A 22 17.56 10.73 -9.23
CA TRP A 22 17.42 9.67 -8.25
C TRP A 22 17.48 10.25 -6.84
N ILE A 23 16.56 9.81 -5.99
CA ILE A 23 16.43 10.25 -4.60
C ILE A 23 16.52 9.02 -3.72
N GLN A 24 17.42 9.06 -2.74
CA GLN A 24 17.46 8.08 -1.66
C GLN A 24 16.45 8.47 -0.60
N LYS A 25 15.60 7.53 -0.19
CA LYS A 25 14.58 7.73 0.83
C LYS A 25 14.84 6.78 1.99
N ALA A 26 14.66 7.28 3.21
CA ALA A 26 14.56 6.44 4.38
C ALA A 26 13.46 5.39 4.15
N PRO A 27 13.72 4.11 4.46
CA PRO A 27 12.70 3.10 4.34
C PRO A 27 11.54 3.42 5.30
N PRO A 28 10.30 3.06 4.95
CA PRO A 28 9.19 3.17 5.87
C PRO A 28 9.44 2.26 7.09
N ALA A 29 8.85 2.61 8.24
CA ALA A 29 9.08 1.91 9.51
C ALA A 29 8.82 0.39 9.47
N TRP A 30 7.93 -0.07 8.58
CA TRP A 30 7.59 -1.47 8.38
C TRP A 30 8.55 -2.25 7.47
N TYR A 31 9.56 -1.59 6.87
CA TYR A 31 10.51 -2.26 6.00
C TYR A 31 11.34 -3.29 6.78
N ARG A 32 11.21 -4.57 6.42
CA ARG A 32 11.83 -5.71 7.12
C ARG A 32 11.49 -5.81 8.62
N ASN A 33 10.47 -5.09 9.09
CA ASN A 33 10.01 -5.13 10.47
C ASN A 33 8.51 -5.39 10.48
N ALA A 34 8.13 -6.64 10.74
CA ALA A 34 6.73 -7.06 10.78
C ALA A 34 5.98 -6.44 11.97
N ASP A 35 6.67 -6.11 13.06
CA ASP A 35 6.05 -5.54 14.27
C ASP A 35 5.61 -4.10 14.06
N ALA A 36 6.30 -3.37 13.18
CA ALA A 36 5.94 -2.01 12.78
C ALA A 36 4.74 -1.94 11.81
N LEU A 37 4.15 -3.08 11.40
CA LEU A 37 2.91 -3.10 10.62
C LEU A 37 1.69 -2.83 11.52
N SER A 38 0.77 -2.01 11.04
CA SER A 38 -0.53 -1.84 11.70
C SER A 38 -1.38 -3.12 11.60
N VAL A 39 -2.31 -3.30 12.53
CA VAL A 39 -3.23 -4.46 12.55
C VAL A 39 -3.97 -4.68 11.22
N PRO A 40 -4.57 -3.64 10.60
CA PRO A 40 -4.99 -3.62 9.19
C PRO A 40 -4.01 -4.29 8.21
N GLN A 41 -2.75 -3.85 8.20
CA GLN A 41 -1.74 -4.32 7.26
C GLN A 41 -1.39 -5.79 7.52
N LYS A 42 -1.27 -6.20 8.80
CA LYS A 42 -1.05 -7.61 9.17
C LYS A 42 -2.18 -8.49 8.64
N LYS A 43 -3.45 -8.09 8.82
CA LYS A 43 -4.62 -8.80 8.29
C LYS A 43 -4.59 -8.91 6.75
N ALA A 44 -4.16 -7.85 6.06
CA ALA A 44 -4.02 -7.86 4.60
C ALA A 44 -2.93 -8.82 4.13
N CYS A 45 -1.78 -8.84 4.80
CA CYS A 45 -0.69 -9.77 4.50
C CYS A 45 -1.12 -11.23 4.69
N ILE A 46 -1.83 -11.54 5.78
CA ILE A 46 -2.35 -12.89 6.04
C ILE A 46 -3.33 -13.31 4.95
N ALA A 47 -4.36 -12.50 4.67
CA ALA A 47 -5.35 -12.84 3.65
C ALA A 47 -4.74 -13.02 2.25
N LEU A 48 -3.74 -12.21 1.90
CA LEU A 48 -3.00 -12.38 0.65
C LEU A 48 -2.20 -13.69 0.64
N GLY A 49 -1.52 -14.00 1.73
CA GLY A 49 -0.73 -15.23 1.87
C GLY A 49 -1.58 -16.49 1.78
N GLU A 50 -2.71 -16.51 2.49
CA GLU A 50 -3.68 -17.62 2.47
C GLU A 50 -4.29 -17.81 1.07
N ALA A 51 -4.70 -16.72 0.42
CA ALA A 51 -5.24 -16.79 -0.95
C ALA A 51 -4.20 -17.29 -1.95
N ALA A 52 -2.94 -16.85 -1.82
CA ALA A 52 -1.85 -17.30 -2.67
C ALA A 52 -1.53 -18.79 -2.45
N HIS A 53 -1.50 -19.22 -1.18
CA HIS A 53 -1.27 -20.62 -0.82
C HIS A 53 -2.39 -21.52 -1.36
N ALA A 54 -3.66 -21.12 -1.20
CA ALA A 54 -4.81 -21.85 -1.75
C ALA A 54 -4.88 -21.86 -3.29
N ALA A 55 -4.24 -20.88 -3.95
CA ALA A 55 -4.15 -20.81 -5.41
C ALA A 55 -2.96 -21.59 -5.99
N TYR A 56 -2.12 -22.21 -5.14
CA TYR A 56 -0.97 -23.00 -5.57
C TYR A 56 -1.37 -24.09 -6.58
N GLY A 57 -0.51 -24.32 -7.57
CA GLY A 57 -0.75 -25.29 -8.65
C GLY A 57 -1.70 -24.84 -9.76
N THR A 58 -2.34 -23.66 -9.64
CA THR A 58 -3.12 -23.11 -10.76
C THR A 58 -2.17 -22.73 -11.90
N MET A 59 -2.46 -23.17 -13.13
CA MET A 59 -1.61 -22.89 -14.29
C MET A 59 -2.38 -22.12 -15.37
N GLY A 60 -1.63 -21.57 -16.34
CA GLY A 60 -2.20 -20.89 -17.51
C GLY A 60 -2.46 -19.39 -17.31
N LYS A 61 -3.18 -18.82 -18.29
CA LYS A 61 -3.51 -17.39 -18.33
C LYS A 61 -5.03 -17.21 -18.39
N THR A 62 -5.51 -16.14 -17.78
CA THR A 62 -6.92 -15.76 -17.74
C THR A 62 -7.06 -14.29 -18.11
N PRO A 63 -8.01 -13.92 -19.01
CA PRO A 63 -8.32 -12.53 -19.26
C PRO A 63 -8.85 -11.86 -18.00
N TYR A 64 -8.20 -10.78 -17.57
CA TYR A 64 -8.61 -10.00 -16.40
C TYR A 64 -8.35 -8.52 -16.63
N LYS A 65 -9.38 -7.69 -16.52
CA LYS A 65 -9.34 -6.24 -16.78
C LYS A 65 -8.71 -5.87 -18.14
N GLY A 66 -9.08 -6.62 -19.18
CA GLY A 66 -8.60 -6.38 -20.55
C GLY A 66 -7.17 -6.85 -20.83
N ILE A 67 -6.50 -7.52 -19.89
CA ILE A 67 -5.13 -8.01 -20.03
C ILE A 67 -5.09 -9.52 -19.78
N SER A 68 -4.26 -10.26 -20.53
CA SER A 68 -3.98 -11.67 -20.26
C SER A 68 -3.05 -11.80 -19.06
N MET A 69 -3.58 -12.24 -17.91
CA MET A 69 -2.83 -12.37 -16.66
C MET A 69 -2.64 -13.84 -16.26
N PRO A 70 -1.62 -14.19 -15.46
CA PRO A 70 -1.49 -15.52 -14.89
C PRO A 70 -2.75 -15.91 -14.08
N ALA A 71 -3.28 -17.11 -14.29
CA ALA A 71 -4.52 -17.57 -13.66
C ALA A 71 -4.44 -17.53 -12.12
N VAL A 72 -3.28 -17.87 -11.55
CA VAL A 72 -3.01 -17.75 -10.10
C VAL A 72 -3.24 -16.32 -9.61
N ALA A 73 -2.68 -15.33 -10.30
CA ALA A 73 -2.78 -13.93 -9.89
C ALA A 73 -4.23 -13.43 -9.97
N VAL A 74 -4.99 -13.89 -10.97
CA VAL A 74 -6.41 -13.59 -11.10
C VAL A 74 -7.21 -14.22 -9.97
N LYS A 75 -6.97 -15.50 -9.65
CA LYS A 75 -7.63 -16.22 -8.55
C LYS A 75 -7.39 -15.52 -7.21
N VAL A 76 -6.14 -15.21 -6.89
CA VAL A 76 -5.77 -14.44 -5.69
C VAL A 76 -6.45 -13.07 -5.68
N ALA A 77 -6.45 -12.35 -6.81
CA ALA A 77 -7.07 -11.05 -6.89
C ALA A 77 -8.60 -11.08 -6.69
N ILE A 78 -9.27 -12.17 -7.04
CA ILE A 78 -10.71 -12.33 -6.81
C ILE A 78 -10.97 -12.69 -5.34
N THR A 79 -10.15 -13.57 -4.76
CA THR A 79 -10.35 -14.09 -3.39
C THR A 79 -10.02 -13.07 -2.30
N VAL A 80 -9.00 -12.22 -2.51
CA VAL A 80 -8.58 -11.27 -1.47
C VAL A 80 -9.65 -10.18 -1.27
N PRO A 81 -10.14 -9.97 -0.05
CA PRO A 81 -11.16 -8.96 0.23
C PRO A 81 -10.64 -7.55 -0.05
N LYS A 82 -11.50 -6.71 -0.64
CA LYS A 82 -11.18 -5.35 -1.08
C LYS A 82 -12.32 -4.39 -0.73
N GLY A 83 -11.99 -3.12 -0.60
CA GLY A 83 -12.98 -2.06 -0.41
C GLY A 83 -13.16 -1.61 1.03
N GLU A 84 -14.32 -1.04 1.32
CA GLU A 84 -14.67 -0.58 2.67
C GLU A 84 -14.80 -1.77 3.64
N GLY A 85 -14.32 -1.61 4.87
CA GLY A 85 -14.24 -2.68 5.87
C GLY A 85 -13.10 -3.68 5.63
N ALA A 86 -12.66 -3.86 4.38
CA ALA A 86 -11.55 -4.76 4.06
C ALA A 86 -10.26 -4.29 4.73
N HIS A 87 -9.77 -5.09 5.67
CA HIS A 87 -8.56 -4.80 6.45
C HIS A 87 -8.58 -3.40 7.10
N GLY A 88 -9.73 -2.89 7.52
CA GLY A 88 -9.85 -1.54 8.09
C GLY A 88 -9.90 -0.41 7.05
N GLY A 89 -10.18 -0.74 5.78
CA GLY A 89 -10.44 0.23 4.72
C GLY A 89 -11.67 1.10 5.01
N LYS A 90 -11.54 2.40 4.77
CA LYS A 90 -12.64 3.38 4.85
C LYS A 90 -13.21 3.67 3.45
N SER A 91 -14.50 3.96 3.34
CA SER A 91 -15.09 4.53 2.12
C SER A 91 -14.33 5.78 1.65
N LYS A 92 -14.46 6.08 0.36
CA LYS A 92 -13.85 7.29 -0.23
C LYS A 92 -14.42 8.56 0.42
N GLU A 93 -15.70 8.55 0.72
CA GLU A 93 -16.44 9.65 1.34
C GLU A 93 -15.97 9.87 2.77
N LYS A 94 -15.85 8.79 3.55
CA LYS A 94 -15.33 8.86 4.93
C LYS A 94 -13.88 9.32 4.97
N ARG A 95 -13.03 8.82 4.05
CA ARG A 95 -11.64 9.32 3.92
C ARG A 95 -11.59 10.82 3.61
N ARG A 96 -12.46 11.31 2.73
CA ARG A 96 -12.54 12.75 2.39
C ARG A 96 -13.00 13.59 3.58
N SER A 97 -14.02 13.15 4.29
CA SER A 97 -14.53 13.83 5.49
C SER A 97 -13.47 13.90 6.59
N ASP A 98 -12.83 12.77 6.92
CA ASP A 98 -11.77 12.73 7.94
C ASP A 98 -10.60 13.65 7.61
N ALA A 99 -10.16 13.67 6.34
CA ALA A 99 -9.08 14.54 5.89
C ALA A 99 -9.46 16.03 5.99
N HIS A 100 -10.70 16.39 5.64
CA HIS A 100 -11.20 17.75 5.78
C HIS A 100 -11.23 18.20 7.26
N THR A 101 -11.73 17.34 8.16
CA THR A 101 -11.76 17.62 9.60
C THR A 101 -10.35 17.77 10.17
N ALA A 102 -9.41 16.90 9.79
CA ALA A 102 -8.02 17.00 10.23
C ALA A 102 -7.32 18.28 9.72
N ALA A 103 -7.60 18.66 8.47
CA ALA A 103 -7.11 19.93 7.92
C ALA A 103 -7.65 21.13 8.72
N ARG A 104 -8.93 21.09 9.11
CA ARG A 104 -9.53 22.14 9.93
C ARG A 104 -8.88 22.22 11.32
N ALA A 105 -8.71 21.09 11.99
CA ALA A 105 -8.01 21.03 13.28
C ALA A 105 -6.58 21.58 13.18
N SER A 106 -5.87 21.28 12.08
CA SER A 106 -4.53 21.81 11.83
C SER A 106 -4.54 23.34 11.65
N LEU A 107 -5.52 23.87 10.93
CA LEU A 107 -5.71 25.31 10.77
C LEU A 107 -6.03 26.01 12.09
N ASP A 108 -6.90 25.41 12.91
CA ASP A 108 -7.28 25.98 14.19
C ASP A 108 -6.11 25.96 15.18
N ALA A 109 -5.28 24.91 15.18
CA ALA A 109 -4.03 24.85 15.95
C ALA A 109 -3.02 25.91 15.50
N LEU A 110 -2.88 26.13 14.19
CA LEU A 110 -2.04 27.20 13.63
C LEU A 110 -2.54 28.60 14.05
N LYS A 111 -3.85 28.83 14.01
CA LYS A 111 -4.44 30.09 14.46
C LYS A 111 -4.24 30.34 15.94
N ALA A 112 -4.30 29.31 16.77
CA ALA A 112 -4.05 29.42 18.21
C ALA A 112 -2.57 29.65 18.56
N SER A 113 -1.66 29.47 17.60
CA SER A 113 -0.21 29.68 17.77
C SER A 113 0.26 31.09 17.40
N ILE A 114 -0.66 31.97 17.00
CA ILE A 114 -0.45 33.38 16.68
C ILE A 114 -1.22 34.20 17.71
#